data_AF-A0A6L5FNR4-F1
#
_entry.id   AF-A0A6L5FNR4-F1
#
_cell.length_a   1.000
_cell.length_b   1.000
_cell.length_c   1.000
_cell.angle_alpha   90.00
_cell.angle_beta   90.00
_cell.angle_gamma   90.00
#
_symmetry.space_group_name_H-M   'P 1'
#
loop_
_entity.id
_entity.type
_entity.pdbx_description
1 polymer ?
#
loop_
_entity_poly.entity_id
_entity_poly.type
_entity_poly.pdbx_seq_one_letter_code
_entity_poly.pdbx_strand_id
1 'polypeptide(L)'
;MTTFTKLAVDIFDPLTGGGQPRGADMPECRTWGTEVESGLVGLPSVSVDNTVPRFDGAAGAMQGSGVTIGDTNIITAASFISASNSLLDDTAVALVTPTTAGLLAFSMNLSPSALNIFGLICYRSMGAAVAPVTIALNNATNVEYATGVLTGVTGTDGKLTLSCNADGMIYVENRLGGTKVMTFTFIA
;
A
#
# COMPACT_ATOMS: atom_id res chain seq x y z
N MET A 1 -84.47 24.33 11.08
CA MET A 1 -83.15 24.22 10.41
C MET A 1 -82.13 24.60 11.46
N THR A 2 -81.57 23.61 12.14
CA THR A 2 -80.71 23.79 13.32
C THR A 2 -79.27 23.55 12.89
N THR A 3 -78.47 24.61 12.88
CA THR A 3 -77.04 24.54 12.52
C THR A 3 -76.26 23.98 13.70
N PHE A 4 -75.61 22.82 13.54
CA PHE A 4 -74.66 22.30 14.52
C PHE A 4 -73.29 22.93 14.26
N THR A 5 -72.88 23.86 15.13
CA THR A 5 -71.52 24.38 15.13
C THR A 5 -70.64 23.41 15.91
N LYS A 6 -69.80 22.64 15.22
CA LYS A 6 -68.76 21.82 15.83
C LYS A 6 -67.71 22.77 16.39
N LEU A 7 -67.71 22.99 17.71
CA LEU A 7 -66.55 23.57 18.40
C LEU A 7 -65.42 22.55 18.27
N ALA A 8 -64.47 22.82 17.37
CA ALA A 8 -63.22 22.10 17.39
C ALA A 8 -62.57 22.42 18.75
N VAL A 9 -62.39 21.39 19.59
CA VAL A 9 -61.49 21.53 20.74
C VAL A 9 -60.13 21.81 20.15
N ASP A 10 -59.65 23.03 20.32
CA ASP A 10 -58.29 23.40 19.98
C ASP A 10 -57.38 22.62 20.93
N ILE A 11 -56.84 21.50 20.46
CA ILE A 11 -55.99 20.60 21.24
C ILE A 11 -54.65 21.27 21.64
N PHE A 12 -54.41 22.48 21.12
CA PHE A 12 -53.20 23.26 21.31
C PHE A 12 -53.39 24.56 22.09
N ASP A 13 -54.54 24.79 22.72
CA ASP A 13 -54.67 25.92 23.66
C ASP A 13 -53.83 25.62 24.92
N PRO A 14 -52.73 26.36 25.20
CA PRO A 14 -51.92 26.13 26.37
C PRO A 14 -52.75 26.50 27.61
N LEU A 15 -53.21 25.48 28.34
CA LEU A 15 -53.83 25.64 29.64
C LEU A 15 -52.95 26.54 30.51
N THR A 16 -53.49 27.69 30.91
CA THR A 16 -52.84 28.72 31.76
C THR A 16 -52.60 28.27 33.21
N GLY A 17 -52.53 26.96 33.45
CA GLY A 17 -52.25 26.35 34.73
C GLY A 17 -51.15 25.29 34.62
N GLY A 18 -49.89 25.72 34.77
CA GLY A 18 -48.89 24.95 35.54
C GLY A 18 -48.49 23.55 35.09
N GLY A 19 -48.52 23.23 33.79
CA GLY A 19 -47.85 22.05 33.25
C GLY A 19 -47.14 22.42 31.97
N GLN A 20 -45.81 22.48 32.00
CA GLN A 20 -45.04 22.62 30.76
C GLN A 20 -45.46 21.49 29.80
N PRO A 21 -45.59 21.77 28.49
CA PRO A 21 -45.99 20.76 27.52
C PRO A 21 -45.07 19.54 27.65
N ARG A 22 -45.65 18.32 27.65
CA ARG A 22 -44.95 17.02 27.67
C ARG A 22 -44.14 16.76 26.38
N GLY A 23 -43.50 17.79 25.86
CA GLY A 23 -42.50 17.79 24.80
C GLY A 23 -41.27 18.64 25.15
N ALA A 24 -41.24 19.32 26.31
CA ALA A 24 -40.03 19.97 26.82
C ALA A 24 -39.02 18.96 27.41
N ASP A 25 -39.48 17.76 27.75
CA ASP A 25 -38.67 16.69 28.37
C ASP A 25 -38.39 15.52 27.41
N MET A 26 -38.53 15.71 26.09
CA MET A 26 -37.80 14.82 25.20
C MET A 26 -36.34 15.29 25.28
N PRO A 27 -35.42 14.51 25.86
CA PRO A 27 -34.02 14.90 25.93
C PRO A 27 -33.53 15.04 24.50
N GLU A 28 -33.54 16.30 24.07
CA GLU A 28 -33.13 16.90 22.81
C GLU A 28 -33.45 16.10 21.55
N CYS A 29 -33.95 16.79 20.53
CA CYS A 29 -33.69 16.36 19.16
C CYS A 29 -32.16 16.17 19.07
N ARG A 30 -31.75 14.91 19.17
CA ARG A 30 -30.37 14.48 19.11
C ARG A 30 -29.95 14.79 17.70
N THR A 31 -29.41 15.99 17.53
CA THR A 31 -28.89 16.46 16.26
C THR A 31 -27.82 15.45 15.91
N TRP A 32 -28.09 14.63 14.89
CA TRP A 32 -27.11 13.70 14.32
C TRP A 32 -25.90 14.53 13.89
N GLY A 33 -24.92 14.68 14.79
CA GLY A 33 -23.79 15.58 14.60
C GLY A 33 -23.16 16.14 15.87
N THR A 34 -23.83 16.10 17.04
CA THR A 34 -23.24 16.61 18.31
C THR A 34 -23.02 15.55 19.38
N GLU A 35 -23.44 14.30 19.15
CA GLU A 35 -22.97 13.18 19.96
C GLU A 35 -21.55 12.84 19.54
N VAL A 36 -20.63 13.53 20.17
CA VAL A 36 -19.28 13.01 20.38
C VAL A 36 -19.45 11.76 21.25
N GLU A 37 -19.66 10.61 20.60
CA GLU A 37 -19.48 9.31 21.24
C GLU A 37 -18.10 9.33 21.91
N SER A 38 -18.09 9.30 23.24
CA SER A 38 -16.89 9.43 24.08
C SER A 38 -15.84 8.32 23.91
N GLY A 39 -15.88 7.57 22.81
CA GLY A 39 -14.86 6.61 22.39
C GLY A 39 -14.08 7.02 21.14
N LEU A 40 -14.49 8.07 20.41
CA LEU A 40 -13.82 8.51 19.18
C LEU A 40 -13.58 10.03 19.15
N VAL A 41 -13.20 10.61 20.29
CA VAL A 41 -12.79 12.03 20.36
C VAL A 41 -11.30 12.13 20.09
N GLY A 42 -10.92 12.07 18.82
CA GLY A 42 -9.51 12.01 18.44
C GLY A 42 -9.24 12.56 17.06
N LEU A 43 -9.75 13.77 16.76
CA LEU A 43 -9.59 14.46 15.47
C LEU A 43 -10.20 13.65 14.29
N PRO A 44 -10.56 14.26 13.15
CA PRO A 44 -10.63 13.48 11.93
C PRO A 44 -9.32 12.70 11.82
N SER A 45 -9.41 11.42 11.46
CA SER A 45 -8.22 10.66 11.10
C SER A 45 -7.65 11.28 9.84
N VAL A 46 -6.86 12.34 10.04
CA VAL A 46 -6.14 13.04 9.01
C VAL A 46 -4.90 12.22 8.80
N SER A 47 -4.98 11.30 7.85
CA SER A 47 -3.77 10.92 7.18
C SER A 47 -3.22 12.17 6.51
N VAL A 48 -1.98 12.51 6.83
CA VAL A 48 -1.18 13.26 5.85
C VAL A 48 -1.16 12.44 4.58
N ASP A 49 -1.21 13.14 3.45
CA ASP A 49 -1.21 12.57 2.10
C ASP A 49 -0.38 11.27 2.02
N ASN A 50 -1.01 10.21 1.50
CA ASN A 50 -0.49 8.85 1.38
C ASN A 50 -0.33 7.99 2.64
N THR A 51 -0.73 8.39 3.85
CA THR A 51 -0.66 7.51 5.04
C THR A 51 -1.96 6.73 5.24
N VAL A 52 -1.90 5.42 5.49
CA VAL A 52 -3.09 4.67 5.94
C VAL A 52 -3.16 4.71 7.47
N PRO A 53 -4.23 5.20 8.09
CA PRO A 53 -4.43 5.05 9.52
C PRO A 53 -4.68 3.56 9.87
N ARG A 54 -3.95 3.01 10.85
CA ARG A 54 -4.27 1.69 11.43
C ARG A 54 -4.80 1.84 12.85
N PHE A 55 -5.83 1.05 13.18
CA PHE A 55 -6.29 0.85 14.56
C PHE A 55 -5.71 -0.48 15.05
N ASP A 56 -4.66 -0.43 15.87
CA ASP A 56 -3.99 -1.62 16.39
C ASP A 56 -4.66 -2.22 17.64
N GLY A 57 -5.80 -1.67 18.05
CA GLY A 57 -6.58 -2.14 19.19
C GLY A 57 -6.02 -1.72 20.56
N ALA A 58 -4.86 -1.03 20.62
CA ALA A 58 -4.30 -0.50 21.85
C ALA A 58 -4.62 1.00 21.98
N ALA A 59 -5.63 1.33 22.77
CA ALA A 59 -5.99 2.69 23.18
C ALA A 59 -6.34 3.71 22.07
N GLY A 60 -6.65 3.26 20.84
CA GLY A 60 -7.20 4.13 19.79
C GLY A 60 -6.24 5.19 19.26
N ALA A 61 -4.94 5.08 19.55
CA ALA A 61 -3.94 6.00 19.02
C ALA A 61 -3.72 5.74 17.52
N MET A 62 -3.82 6.78 16.70
CA MET A 62 -3.41 6.71 15.30
C MET A 62 -1.89 6.52 15.24
N GLN A 63 -1.45 5.40 14.69
CA GLN A 63 -0.05 5.18 14.33
C GLN A 63 0.10 5.26 12.82
N GLY A 64 1.26 5.75 12.35
CA GLY A 64 1.59 5.70 10.93
C GLY A 64 1.66 4.24 10.48
N SER A 65 0.86 3.86 9.49
CA SER A 65 1.02 2.56 8.84
C SER A 65 2.32 2.55 8.04
N GLY A 66 3.02 1.41 8.06
CA GLY A 66 4.09 1.13 7.09
C GLY A 66 3.57 0.91 5.67
N VAL A 67 2.24 1.01 5.47
CA VAL A 67 1.56 1.02 4.19
C VAL A 67 1.25 2.46 3.78
N THR A 68 1.71 2.88 2.60
CA THR A 68 1.33 4.13 1.95
C THR A 68 0.49 3.86 0.70
N ILE A 69 -0.51 4.70 0.43
CA ILE A 69 -1.32 4.63 -0.81
C ILE A 69 -1.10 5.94 -1.56
N GLY A 70 -0.44 5.90 -2.72
CA GLY A 70 -0.23 7.07 -3.56
C GLY A 70 -1.45 7.42 -4.40
N ASP A 71 -1.59 8.70 -4.76
CA ASP A 71 -2.58 9.24 -5.70
C ASP A 71 -2.61 8.55 -7.08
N THR A 72 -1.54 7.84 -7.43
CA THR A 72 -1.44 7.03 -8.64
C THR A 72 -1.95 5.59 -8.46
N ASN A 73 -2.75 5.32 -7.42
CA ASN A 73 -3.25 3.98 -7.04
C ASN A 73 -2.14 2.96 -6.73
N ILE A 74 -0.98 3.43 -6.27
CA ILE A 74 0.13 2.54 -5.85
C ILE A 74 0.02 2.31 -4.35
N ILE A 75 -0.08 1.05 -3.93
CA ILE A 75 0.05 0.68 -2.51
C ILE A 75 1.51 0.26 -2.29
N THR A 76 2.21 0.94 -1.39
CA THR A 76 3.56 0.57 -0.96
C THR A 76 3.47 0.08 0.47
N ALA A 77 4.13 -1.02 0.79
CA ALA A 77 4.33 -1.47 2.17
C ALA A 77 5.72 -2.08 2.26
N ALA A 78 6.35 -1.99 3.42
CA ALA A 78 7.70 -2.51 3.64
C ALA A 78 7.86 -4.02 3.33
N SER A 79 6.76 -4.75 3.19
CA SER A 79 6.72 -6.17 2.84
C SER A 79 5.89 -6.46 1.59
N PHE A 80 5.75 -5.51 0.65
CA PHE A 80 5.13 -5.85 -0.64
C PHE A 80 5.94 -6.94 -1.30
N ILE A 81 5.29 -8.10 -1.42
CA ILE A 81 5.84 -9.27 -2.07
C ILE A 81 6.11 -8.97 -3.55
N SER A 82 5.46 -7.96 -4.17
CA SER A 82 5.70 -7.62 -5.58
C SER A 82 5.85 -6.13 -5.87
N ALA A 83 6.79 -5.77 -6.75
CA ALA A 83 7.07 -4.40 -7.20
C ALA A 83 7.34 -4.37 -8.71
N SER A 84 6.79 -3.37 -9.41
CA SER A 84 7.07 -3.12 -10.84
C SER A 84 7.93 -1.87 -11.01
N ASN A 85 9.08 -2.01 -11.67
CA ASN A 85 10.02 -0.92 -11.92
C ASN A 85 10.28 -0.76 -13.42
N SER A 86 10.28 0.48 -13.89
CA SER A 86 10.76 0.83 -15.23
C SER A 86 12.25 1.18 -15.14
N LEU A 87 13.11 0.31 -15.65
CA LEU A 87 14.55 0.50 -15.65
C LEU A 87 14.99 0.97 -17.03
N LEU A 88 15.58 2.15 -17.12
CA LEU A 88 16.23 2.60 -18.35
C LEU A 88 17.40 1.68 -18.68
N ASP A 89 17.96 1.83 -19.87
CA ASP A 89 19.24 1.22 -20.18
C ASP A 89 20.31 1.78 -19.22
N ASP A 90 21.31 0.96 -18.92
CA ASP A 90 22.43 1.30 -18.03
C ASP A 90 21.98 1.82 -16.66
N THR A 91 20.90 1.26 -16.13
CA THR A 91 20.34 1.66 -14.84
C THR A 91 20.20 0.46 -13.91
N ALA A 92 20.59 0.67 -12.65
CA ALA A 92 20.40 -0.29 -11.57
C ALA A 92 19.31 0.15 -10.60
N VAL A 93 18.61 -0.82 -10.02
CA VAL A 93 17.67 -0.64 -8.90
C VAL A 93 18.06 -1.56 -7.75
N ALA A 94 17.86 -1.08 -6.52
CA ALA A 94 17.98 -1.88 -5.31
C ALA A 94 16.59 -2.31 -4.85
N LEU A 95 16.42 -3.62 -4.63
CA LEU A 95 15.20 -4.22 -4.11
C LEU A 95 15.44 -4.64 -2.66
N VAL A 96 14.62 -4.11 -1.75
CA VAL A 96 14.65 -4.52 -0.34
C VAL A 96 14.10 -5.93 -0.23
N THR A 97 14.88 -6.85 0.35
CA THR A 97 14.41 -8.23 0.54
C THR A 97 13.57 -8.36 1.81
N PRO A 98 12.43 -9.07 1.78
CA PRO A 98 11.59 -9.27 2.97
C PRO A 98 12.20 -10.23 4.00
N THR A 99 13.12 -11.10 3.57
CA THR A 99 13.86 -12.05 4.42
C THR A 99 15.32 -12.08 4.02
N THR A 100 16.18 -12.66 4.85
CA THR A 100 17.62 -12.80 4.57
C THR A 100 17.91 -13.71 3.37
N ALA A 101 17.01 -14.65 3.08
CA ALA A 101 17.13 -15.57 1.96
C ALA A 101 15.74 -16.07 1.56
N GLY A 102 15.60 -16.43 0.29
CA GLY A 102 14.34 -16.92 -0.25
C GLY A 102 14.41 -17.03 -1.77
N LEU A 103 13.25 -16.89 -2.41
CA LEU A 103 13.13 -16.93 -3.85
C LEU A 103 12.65 -15.58 -4.40
N LEU A 104 13.18 -15.18 -5.55
CA LEU A 104 12.71 -14.03 -6.30
C LEU A 104 12.25 -14.51 -7.68
N ALA A 105 10.96 -14.41 -7.93
CA ALA A 105 10.40 -14.48 -9.27
C ALA A 105 10.47 -13.10 -9.93
N PHE A 106 10.76 -13.05 -11.21
CA PHE A 106 10.73 -11.79 -11.96
C PHE A 106 10.28 -12.00 -13.40
N SER A 107 9.67 -10.96 -13.98
CA SER A 107 9.24 -10.97 -15.37
C SER A 107 9.29 -9.59 -15.99
N MET A 108 9.60 -9.53 -17.29
CA MET A 108 9.49 -8.30 -18.08
C MET A 108 8.15 -8.29 -18.83
N ASN A 109 7.31 -7.29 -18.58
CA ASN A 109 5.96 -7.20 -19.16
C ASN A 109 5.98 -6.42 -20.50
N LEU A 110 6.62 -6.98 -21.52
CA LEU A 110 6.67 -6.42 -22.87
C LEU A 110 6.44 -7.52 -23.92
N SER A 111 6.18 -7.13 -25.17
CA SER A 111 5.99 -8.02 -26.32
C SER A 111 7.06 -9.13 -26.38
N PRO A 112 6.74 -10.36 -26.82
CA PRO A 112 7.70 -11.48 -26.80
C PRO A 112 9.04 -11.12 -27.46
N SER A 113 10.14 -11.28 -26.71
CA SER A 113 11.51 -11.03 -27.18
C SER A 113 12.49 -11.85 -26.36
N ALA A 114 13.59 -12.29 -26.97
CA ALA A 114 14.69 -12.96 -26.27
C ALA A 114 15.37 -12.06 -25.21
N LEU A 115 15.18 -10.74 -25.32
CA LEU A 115 15.64 -9.73 -24.36
C LEU A 115 14.62 -9.43 -23.26
N ASN A 116 13.46 -10.09 -23.26
CA ASN A 116 12.46 -9.97 -22.21
C ASN A 116 12.55 -11.22 -21.34
N ILE A 117 13.33 -11.08 -20.27
CA ILE A 117 13.72 -12.18 -19.41
C ILE A 117 12.67 -12.37 -18.32
N PHE A 118 12.37 -13.62 -18.01
CA PHE A 118 11.57 -13.97 -16.85
C PHE A 118 12.08 -15.27 -16.24
N GLY A 119 11.84 -15.43 -14.95
CA GLY A 119 12.17 -16.66 -14.24
C GLY A 119 12.20 -16.51 -12.74
N LEU A 120 12.99 -17.38 -12.12
CA LEU A 120 13.07 -17.59 -10.68
C LEU A 120 14.52 -17.81 -10.25
N ILE A 121 14.94 -17.11 -9.21
CA ILE A 121 16.25 -17.26 -8.58
C ILE A 121 16.11 -17.49 -7.08
N CYS A 122 17.08 -18.18 -6.49
CA CYS A 122 17.32 -18.14 -5.05
C CYS A 122 18.23 -16.96 -4.72
N TYR A 123 17.94 -16.27 -3.61
CA TYR A 123 18.78 -15.19 -3.11
C TYR A 123 19.20 -15.39 -1.65
N ARG A 124 20.31 -14.74 -1.29
CA ARG A 124 20.73 -14.50 0.09
C ARG A 124 21.29 -13.09 0.17
N SER A 125 20.64 -12.23 0.93
CA SER A 125 20.89 -10.78 0.96
C SER A 125 21.48 -10.28 2.27
N MET A 126 21.84 -11.15 3.23
CA MET A 126 22.61 -10.73 4.41
C MET A 126 23.70 -11.73 4.79
N GLY A 127 24.64 -11.27 5.62
CA GLY A 127 25.75 -12.03 6.17
C GLY A 127 27.00 -12.00 5.27
N ALA A 128 26.82 -12.23 3.96
CA ALA A 128 27.88 -12.09 2.96
C ALA A 128 27.28 -11.77 1.58
N ALA A 129 28.04 -11.06 0.75
CA ALA A 129 27.69 -10.86 -0.65
C ALA A 129 27.89 -12.19 -1.40
N VAL A 130 26.79 -12.79 -1.88
CA VAL A 130 26.78 -14.07 -2.58
C VAL A 130 25.97 -13.90 -3.85
N ALA A 131 26.48 -14.41 -4.97
CA ALA A 131 25.75 -14.34 -6.23
C ALA A 131 24.44 -15.13 -6.11
N PRO A 132 23.31 -14.63 -6.66
CA PRO A 132 22.08 -15.39 -6.67
C PRO A 132 22.22 -16.67 -7.52
N VAL A 133 21.39 -17.66 -7.23
CA VAL A 133 21.42 -18.97 -7.91
C VAL A 133 20.17 -19.12 -8.77
N THR A 134 20.35 -19.49 -10.03
CA THR A 134 19.24 -19.74 -10.95
C THR A 134 18.45 -20.99 -10.58
N ILE A 135 17.13 -20.89 -10.57
CA ILE A 135 16.25 -22.07 -10.61
C ILE A 135 15.75 -22.29 -12.04
N ALA A 136 15.18 -21.24 -12.64
CA ALA A 136 14.63 -21.32 -14.00
C ALA A 136 14.68 -19.95 -14.68
N LEU A 137 15.03 -19.93 -15.96
CA LEU A 137 15.00 -18.73 -16.81
C LEU A 137 14.56 -19.12 -18.22
N ASN A 138 13.85 -18.23 -18.90
CA ASN A 138 13.56 -18.38 -20.33
C ASN A 138 14.81 -18.18 -21.21
N ASN A 139 15.79 -17.42 -20.74
CA ASN A 139 17.05 -17.18 -21.44
C ASN A 139 18.20 -16.89 -20.45
N ALA A 140 19.01 -17.91 -20.17
CA ALA A 140 20.13 -17.79 -19.24
C ALA A 140 21.35 -17.07 -19.84
N THR A 141 21.49 -16.97 -21.17
CA THR A 141 22.68 -16.33 -21.79
C THR A 141 22.63 -14.80 -21.68
N ASN A 142 21.43 -14.24 -21.51
CA ASN A 142 21.20 -12.81 -21.33
C ASN A 142 21.12 -12.40 -19.85
N VAL A 143 21.50 -13.29 -18.92
CA VAL A 143 21.60 -12.97 -17.49
C VAL A 143 23.04 -13.11 -17.02
N GLU A 144 23.47 -12.18 -16.19
CA GLU A 144 24.74 -12.20 -15.48
C GLU A 144 24.49 -12.14 -13.97
N TYR A 145 25.31 -12.86 -13.22
CA TYR A 145 25.26 -12.87 -11.76
C TYR A 145 26.49 -12.22 -11.19
N ALA A 146 26.28 -11.34 -10.23
CA ALA A 146 27.34 -10.59 -9.58
C ALA A 146 27.17 -10.61 -8.05
N THR A 147 28.13 -9.98 -7.37
CA THR A 147 28.10 -9.73 -5.93
C THR A 147 28.35 -8.25 -5.69
N GLY A 148 27.68 -7.67 -4.69
CA GLY A 148 27.85 -6.26 -4.33
C GLY A 148 26.92 -5.32 -5.06
N VAL A 149 27.16 -4.02 -4.92
CA VAL A 149 26.30 -2.94 -5.41
C VAL A 149 26.46 -2.76 -6.93
N LEU A 150 25.35 -2.67 -7.65
CA LEU A 150 25.32 -2.32 -9.08
C LEU A 150 25.06 -0.83 -9.26
N THR A 151 25.72 -0.21 -10.24
CA THR A 151 25.73 1.26 -10.42
C THR A 151 25.14 1.72 -11.76
N GLY A 152 24.65 0.81 -12.59
CA GLY A 152 24.12 1.11 -13.93
C GLY A 152 25.09 0.72 -15.05
N VAL A 153 26.38 0.56 -14.74
CA VAL A 153 27.43 0.21 -15.72
C VAL A 153 28.30 -0.97 -15.26
N THR A 154 27.85 -1.70 -14.23
CA THR A 154 28.70 -2.71 -13.57
C THR A 154 28.72 -4.03 -14.35
N GLY A 155 27.63 -4.40 -15.01
CA GLY A 155 27.51 -5.64 -15.78
C GLY A 155 27.83 -5.51 -17.26
N THR A 156 27.79 -6.63 -17.96
CA THR A 156 28.08 -6.75 -19.40
C THR A 156 26.94 -6.16 -20.25
N ASP A 157 27.29 -5.42 -21.31
CA ASP A 157 26.33 -5.00 -22.35
C ASP A 157 25.54 -6.20 -22.89
N GLY A 158 24.25 -6.01 -23.12
CA GLY A 158 23.33 -7.03 -23.64
C GLY A 158 22.79 -8.01 -22.59
N LYS A 159 23.01 -7.75 -21.29
CA LYS A 159 22.58 -8.64 -20.20
C LYS A 159 21.75 -7.94 -19.12
N LEU A 160 20.97 -8.74 -18.40
CA LEU A 160 20.41 -8.38 -17.10
C LEU A 160 21.39 -8.83 -16.02
N THR A 161 21.84 -7.92 -15.17
CA THR A 161 22.73 -8.27 -14.07
C THR A 161 21.93 -8.36 -12.77
N LEU A 162 22.04 -9.50 -12.09
CA LEU A 162 21.42 -9.75 -10.79
C LEU A 162 22.52 -9.92 -9.75
N SER A 163 22.42 -9.18 -8.65
CA SER A 163 23.42 -9.23 -7.58
C SER A 163 22.75 -9.25 -6.21
N CYS A 164 23.22 -10.11 -5.31
CA CYS A 164 22.87 -9.97 -3.90
C CYS A 164 24.06 -9.38 -3.15
N ASN A 165 23.76 -8.48 -2.21
CA ASN A 165 24.76 -7.89 -1.34
C ASN A 165 24.45 -8.24 0.13
N ALA A 166 25.38 -7.95 1.06
CA ALA A 166 25.23 -8.27 2.48
C ALA A 166 24.36 -7.27 3.27
N ASP A 167 23.72 -6.31 2.61
CA ASP A 167 23.02 -5.14 3.16
C ASP A 167 21.49 -5.27 3.15
N GLY A 168 20.96 -6.46 2.88
CA GLY A 168 19.53 -6.71 2.78
C GLY A 168 18.95 -6.37 1.40
N MET A 169 19.79 -6.16 0.39
CA MET A 169 19.35 -5.76 -0.95
C MET A 169 19.68 -6.79 -2.03
N ILE A 170 18.82 -6.83 -3.05
CA ILE A 170 19.12 -7.40 -4.37
C ILE A 170 19.19 -6.25 -5.36
N TYR A 171 20.31 -6.16 -6.07
CA TYR A 171 20.49 -5.20 -7.14
C TYR A 171 20.15 -5.84 -8.47
N VAL A 172 19.39 -5.11 -9.28
CA VAL A 172 19.01 -5.50 -10.65
C VAL A 172 19.42 -4.39 -11.57
N GLU A 173 20.25 -4.70 -12.56
CA GLU A 173 20.74 -3.75 -13.55
C GLU A 173 20.32 -4.17 -14.96
N ASN A 174 19.70 -3.24 -15.67
CA ASN A 174 19.28 -3.43 -17.05
C ASN A 174 20.37 -2.94 -18.00
N ARG A 175 21.00 -3.86 -18.73
CA ARG A 175 21.94 -3.57 -19.82
C ARG A 175 21.46 -4.22 -21.14
N LEU A 176 20.17 -4.54 -21.24
CA LEU A 176 19.59 -5.31 -22.35
C LEU A 176 19.30 -4.45 -23.60
N GLY A 177 19.62 -3.15 -23.57
CA GLY A 177 19.25 -2.21 -24.60
C GLY A 177 17.84 -1.66 -24.35
N GLY A 178 17.78 -0.35 -24.12
CA GLY A 178 16.54 0.39 -23.91
C GLY A 178 15.82 0.06 -22.59
N THR A 179 14.66 0.69 -22.39
CA THR A 179 13.90 0.60 -21.14
C THR A 179 13.17 -0.73 -20.98
N LYS A 180 13.24 -1.33 -19.79
CA LYS A 180 12.52 -2.56 -19.42
C LYS A 180 11.61 -2.31 -18.22
N VAL A 181 10.35 -2.73 -18.34
CA VAL A 181 9.43 -2.76 -17.21
C VAL A 181 9.49 -4.15 -16.60
N MET A 182 10.06 -4.24 -15.40
CA MET A 182 10.28 -5.49 -14.67
C MET A 182 9.35 -5.57 -13.48
N THR A 183 8.69 -6.70 -13.29
CA THR A 183 7.94 -7.04 -12.09
C THR A 183 8.74 -8.05 -11.29
N PHE A 184 8.90 -7.79 -10.00
CA PHE A 184 9.60 -8.62 -9.04
C PHE A 184 8.59 -9.19 -8.06
N THR A 185 8.74 -10.44 -7.67
CA THR A 185 7.89 -11.10 -6.67
C THR A 185 8.73 -11.97 -5.73
N PHE A 186 8.81 -11.59 -4.46
CA PHE A 186 9.47 -12.34 -3.41
C PHE A 186 8.61 -13.47 -2.88
N ILE A 187 9.16 -14.67 -2.81
CA ILE A 187 8.54 -15.83 -2.18
C ILE A 187 9.44 -16.19 -0.99
N ALA A 188 8.91 -15.94 0.21
CA ALA A 188 9.56 -16.20 1.49
C ALA A 188 9.18 -17.57 2.05
#